data_AF-A0A972JGQ8-F1
#
_entry.id   AF-A0A972JGQ8-F1
#
_cell.length_a   1.000
_cell.length_b   1.000
_cell.length_c   1.000
_cell.angle_alpha   90.00
_cell.angle_beta   90.00
_cell.angle_gamma   90.00
#
_symmetry.space_group_name_H-M   'P 1'
#
loop_
_entity.id
_entity.type
_entity.pdbx_description
1 polymer ?
#
loop_
_entity_poly.entity_id
_entity_poly.type
_entity_poly.pdbx_seq_one_letter_code
_entity_poly.pdbx_strand_id
1 'polypeptide(L)' 'MKKEYWDVDDVQVIEKTGNAISHWITILDEFNAAEKKSNDSVSLLQSEYNVPRYWARTLTTLYLKSKGK' A
#
# COMPACT_ATOMS: atom_id res chain seq x y z
N MET A 1 -17.07 -7.21 15.84
CA MET A 1 -16.65 -7.00 14.43
C MET A 1 -15.24 -7.54 14.27
N LYS A 2 -14.97 -8.33 13.21
CA LYS A 2 -13.60 -8.77 12.90
C LYS A 2 -12.87 -7.57 12.28
N LYS A 3 -11.73 -7.19 12.85
CA LYS A 3 -10.81 -6.28 12.17
C LYS A 3 -10.24 -7.03 10.97
N GLU A 4 -10.34 -6.40 9.81
CA GLU A 4 -9.74 -6.95 8.60
C GLU A 4 -8.22 -6.82 8.70
N TYR A 5 -7.48 -7.72 8.05
CA TYR A 5 -6.02 -7.71 8.14
C TYR A 5 -5.37 -6.46 7.49
N TRP A 6 -6.15 -5.69 6.72
CA TRP A 6 -5.78 -4.41 6.11
C TRP A 6 -6.26 -3.18 6.90
N ASP A 7 -6.89 -3.37 8.06
CA ASP A 7 -7.27 -2.30 8.99
C ASP A 7 -6.04 -1.90 9.81
N VAL A 8 -5.15 -1.13 9.17
CA VAL A 8 -3.89 -0.63 9.73
C VAL A 8 -3.96 0.88 9.91
N ASP A 9 -3.36 1.38 10.97
CA ASP A 9 -3.23 2.82 11.23
C ASP A 9 -1.91 3.39 10.70
N ASP A 10 -1.83 4.72 10.60
CA ASP A 10 -0.60 5.40 10.17
C ASP A 10 0.58 5.07 11.08
N VAL A 11 0.37 4.84 12.37
CA VAL A 11 1.44 4.55 13.34
C VAL A 11 2.15 3.25 12.95
N GLN A 12 1.38 2.18 12.73
CA GLN A 12 1.92 0.88 12.31
C GLN A 12 2.62 0.95 10.94
N VAL A 13 2.05 1.70 10.00
CA VAL A 13 2.62 1.85 8.66
C VAL A 13 3.93 2.63 8.72
N ILE A 14 4.00 3.73 9.48
CA ILE A 14 5.23 4.51 9.69
C ILE A 14 6.30 3.64 10.34
N GLU A 15 5.98 2.89 11.40
CA GLU A 15 6.93 2.01 12.08
C GLU A 15 7.57 0.96 11.15
N LYS A 16 6.84 0.51 10.12
CA LYS A 16 7.26 -0.60 9.27
C LYS A 16 7.78 -0.19 7.90
N THR A 17 7.42 0.99 7.44
CA THR A 17 7.72 1.46 6.08
C THR A 17 8.43 2.82 6.07
N GLY A 18 8.45 3.53 7.20
CA GLY A 18 9.06 4.85 7.34
C GLY A 18 8.17 6.02 6.90
N ASN A 19 7.01 5.76 6.27
CA ASN A 19 6.11 6.80 5.79
C ASN A 19 4.65 6.51 6.15
N ALA A 20 3.82 7.56 6.17
CA ALA A 20 2.37 7.46 6.39
C ALA A 20 1.64 6.84 5.18
N ILE A 21 0.40 6.40 5.38
CA ILE A 21 -0.46 5.83 4.34
C ILE A 21 -0.63 6.82 3.18
N SER A 22 -0.82 8.11 3.47
CA SER A 22 -1.02 9.15 2.45
C SER A 22 0.15 9.24 1.46
N HIS A 23 1.38 9.11 1.93
CA HIS A 23 2.58 9.09 1.09
C HIS A 23 2.56 7.90 0.11
N TRP A 24 2.22 6.71 0.60
CA TRP A 24 2.13 5.52 -0.24
C TRP A 24 0.98 5.59 -1.23
N ILE A 25 -0.16 6.19 -0.85
CA ILE A 25 -1.26 6.45 -1.77
C ILE A 25 -0.79 7.35 -2.91
N THR A 26 -0.03 8.41 -2.62
CA THR A 26 0.54 9.29 -3.66
C THR A 26 1.44 8.54 -4.63
N ILE A 27 2.38 7.73 -4.12
CA ILE A 27 3.26 6.89 -4.97
C ILE A 27 2.44 5.94 -5.86
N LEU A 28 1.41 5.30 -5.29
CA LEU A 28 0.56 4.38 -6.04
C LEU A 28 -0.31 5.10 -7.09
N ASP A 29 -0.76 6.32 -6.80
CA ASP A 29 -1.46 7.16 -7.77
C ASP A 29 -0.52 7.63 -8.90
N GLU A 30 0.69 8.08 -8.59
CA GLU A 30 1.71 8.47 -9.57
C GLU A 30 2.11 7.29 -10.47
N PHE A 31 2.16 6.09 -9.91
CA PHE A 31 2.36 4.86 -10.68
C PHE A 31 1.13 4.42 -11.49
N ASN A 32 -0.02 5.06 -11.32
CA ASN A 32 -1.30 4.63 -11.87
C ASN A 32 -1.64 3.16 -11.52
N ALA A 33 -1.46 2.81 -10.24
CA ALA A 33 -1.65 1.46 -9.72
C ALA A 33 -3.07 0.92 -9.95
N ALA A 34 -4.08 1.79 -10.07
CA ALA A 34 -5.46 1.40 -10.30
C ALA A 34 -5.63 0.63 -11.61
N GLU A 35 -4.87 0.98 -12.65
CA GLU A 35 -4.95 0.36 -13.98
C GLU A 35 -3.91 -0.76 -14.20
N LYS A 36 -3.18 -1.13 -13.15
CA LYS A 36 -2.10 -2.13 -13.21
C LYS A 36 -2.44 -3.38 -12.42
N LYS A 37 -1.69 -4.46 -12.63
CA LYS A 37 -1.84 -5.66 -11.80
C LYS A 37 -1.36 -5.36 -10.40
N SER A 38 -2.05 -5.85 -9.37
CA SER A 38 -1.65 -5.62 -7.97
C SER A 38 -0.21 -6.07 -7.67
N ASN A 39 0.28 -7.11 -8.36
CA ASN A 39 1.67 -7.55 -8.23
C ASN A 39 2.69 -6.53 -8.74
N ASP A 40 2.33 -5.69 -9.71
CA ASP A 40 3.23 -4.65 -10.22
C ASP A 40 3.40 -3.56 -9.17
N SER A 41 2.30 -3.16 -8.52
CA SER A 41 2.30 -2.21 -7.40
C SER A 41 3.07 -2.75 -6.19
N VAL A 42 2.88 -4.03 -5.86
CA VAL A 42 3.65 -4.69 -4.79
C VAL A 42 5.14 -4.72 -5.13
N SER A 43 5.48 -5.04 -6.39
CA SER A 43 6.88 -5.07 -6.85
C SER A 43 7.53 -3.70 -6.76
N LEU A 44 6.85 -2.63 -7.22
CA LEU A 44 7.31 -1.25 -7.08
C LEU A 44 7.66 -0.90 -5.64
N LEU A 45 6.72 -1.15 -4.71
CA LEU A 45 6.92 -0.84 -3.29
C LEU A 45 8.09 -1.63 -2.70
N GLN A 46 8.29 -2.89 -3.12
CA GLN A 46 9.41 -3.71 -2.65
C GLN A 46 10.76 -3.31 -3.27
N SER A 47 10.83 -3.05 -4.57
CA SER A 47 12.10 -2.80 -5.27
C SER A 47 12.60 -1.38 -5.11
N GLU A 48 11.72 -0.40 -5.30
CA GLU A 48 12.11 1.02 -5.32
C GLU A 48 12.11 1.64 -3.92
N TYR A 49 11.22 1.16 -3.05
CA TYR A 49 10.99 1.76 -1.74
C TYR A 49 11.31 0.82 -0.57
N ASN A 50 11.80 -0.39 -0.85
CA ASN A 50 12.17 -1.41 0.13
C ASN A 50 11.08 -1.71 1.18
N VAL A 51 9.81 -1.56 0.80
CA VAL A 51 8.66 -1.83 1.67
C VAL A 51 8.55 -3.35 1.86
N PRO A 52 8.45 -3.86 3.10
CA PRO A 52 8.30 -5.29 3.32
C PRO A 52 7.04 -5.84 2.63
N ARG A 53 7.13 -7.04 2.05
CA ARG A 53 6.08 -7.64 1.21
C ARG A 53 4.67 -7.60 1.82
N TYR A 54 4.55 -7.87 3.12
CA TYR A 54 3.27 -7.80 3.83
C TYR A 54 2.65 -6.40 3.71
N TRP A 55 3.42 -5.37 4.03
CA TRP A 55 2.99 -3.97 3.97
C TRP A 55 2.74 -3.49 2.55
N ALA A 56 3.56 -3.92 1.58
CA ALA A 56 3.33 -3.62 0.17
C ALA A 56 1.95 -4.14 -0.31
N ARG A 57 1.57 -5.35 0.10
CA ARG A 57 0.25 -5.92 -0.20
C ARG A 57 -0.88 -5.17 0.51
N THR A 58 -0.69 -4.83 1.77
CA THR A 58 -1.66 -4.08 2.57
C THR A 58 -1.94 -2.71 1.96
N LEU A 59 -0.88 -1.95 1.64
CA LEU A 59 -0.97 -0.63 1.03
C LEU A 59 -1.62 -0.69 -0.37
N THR A 60 -1.23 -1.67 -1.19
CA THR A 60 -1.87 -1.89 -2.50
C THR A 60 -3.36 -2.18 -2.35
N THR A 61 -3.75 -3.02 -1.38
CA THR A 61 -5.16 -3.35 -1.14
C THR A 61 -5.95 -2.14 -0.64
N LEU A 62 -5.39 -1.37 0.30
CA LEU A 62 -5.99 -0.16 0.82
C LEU A 62 -6.23 0.87 -0.29
N TYR A 63 -5.23 1.04 -1.16
CA TYR A 63 -5.32 1.91 -2.33
C TYR A 63 -6.42 1.46 -3.31
N LEU A 64 -6.45 0.19 -3.70
CA LEU A 64 -7.45 -0.29 -4.68
C LEU A 64 -8.88 -0.12 -4.15
N LYS A 65 -9.09 -0.40 -2.86
CA LYS A 65 -10.38 -0.18 -2.20
C LYS A 65 -10.79 1.29 -2.17
N SER A 66 -9.85 2.21 -1.95
CA SER A 66 -10.16 3.65 -1.98
C SER A 66 -10.54 4.14 -3.38
N LYS A 67 -10.16 3.40 -4.43
CA LYS A 67 -10.58 3.61 -5.82
C LYS A 67 -11.82 2.80 -6.23
N GLY A 68 -12.41 2.02 -5.33
CA GLY A 68 -13.58 1.18 -5.61
C GLY A 68 -13.28 -0.07 -6.45
N LYS A 69 -12.02 -0.54 -6.45
CA LYS A 69 -11.56 -1.75 -7.15
C LYS A 69 -11.33 -2.93 -6.19
#